data_AF-A0A6P7HXP2-F1
#
_entry.id   AF-A0A6P7HXP2-F1
#
_cell.length_a   1.000
_cell.length_b   1.000
_cell.length_c   1.000
_cell.angle_alpha   90.00
_cell.angle_beta   90.00
_cell.angle_gamma   90.00
#
_symmetry.space_group_name_H-M   'P 1'
#
loop_
_entity.id
_entity.type
_entity.pdbx_description
1 polymer ?
#
loop_
_entity_poly.entity_id
_entity_poly.type
_entity_poly.pdbx_seq_one_letter_code
_entity_poly.pdbx_strand_id
1 'polypeptide(L)'
;MTPILITHNPLRSLSVINMASRAPVATGRLLLGFRKWYYNLCGFNKLGLMRDDTLYEDQDVKEALRRLPEHAYNDRMFRIKRALDLSMKQQILPKDQWTKYDEDVQYLTPYLDEVVRERKEREEWMKK
;
A
#
# COMPACT_ATOMS: atom_id res chain seq x y z
N MET A 1 -46.32 5.98 39.12
CA MET A 1 -45.89 4.57 38.97
C MET A 1 -44.88 4.50 37.82
N THR A 2 -43.59 4.49 38.13
CA THR A 2 -42.51 3.94 37.28
C THR A 2 -42.22 2.50 37.77
N PRO A 3 -41.81 1.53 36.93
CA PRO A 3 -40.43 1.43 36.41
C PRO A 3 -40.34 1.05 34.91
N ILE A 4 -39.41 1.60 34.13
CA ILE A 4 -38.07 1.05 33.78
C ILE A 4 -38.13 -0.37 33.16
N LEU A 5 -37.84 -0.48 31.86
CA LEU A 5 -37.20 -1.66 31.28
C LEU A 5 -36.14 -1.19 30.28
N ILE A 6 -34.90 -1.39 30.72
CA ILE A 6 -33.65 -1.22 29.98
C ILE A 6 -33.38 -2.56 29.27
N THR A 7 -32.67 -2.48 28.13
CA THR A 7 -31.81 -3.53 27.53
C THR A 7 -32.54 -4.56 26.64
N HIS A 8 -32.02 -5.11 25.54
CA HIS A 8 -30.69 -5.11 24.91
C HIS A 8 -30.91 -5.25 23.39
N ASN A 9 -30.18 -4.49 22.57
CA ASN A 9 -29.96 -4.80 21.16
C ASN A 9 -28.71 -5.69 21.07
N PRO A 10 -28.80 -6.99 20.75
CA PRO A 10 -27.65 -7.88 20.83
C PRO A 10 -27.30 -8.46 19.46
N LEU A 11 -26.83 -7.64 18.52
CA LEU A 11 -26.07 -8.12 17.35
C LEU A 11 -24.96 -7.13 16.95
N ARG A 12 -24.03 -6.89 17.88
CA ARG A 12 -22.68 -6.39 17.59
C ARG A 12 -21.66 -7.18 18.44
N SER A 13 -21.32 -8.37 18.00
CA SER A 13 -20.04 -9.06 18.27
C SER A 13 -19.90 -10.10 17.16
N LEU A 14 -18.84 -10.12 16.36
CA LEU A 14 -17.47 -10.60 16.58
C LEU A 14 -16.73 -10.15 15.28
N SER A 15 -15.53 -9.57 15.20
CA SER A 15 -14.26 -9.89 15.86
C SER A 15 -13.18 -8.84 15.49
N VAL A 16 -13.38 -7.54 15.77
CA VAL A 16 -12.28 -6.56 15.68
C VAL A 16 -11.50 -6.57 17.01
N ILE A 17 -10.74 -7.63 17.26
CA ILE A 17 -9.66 -7.58 18.24
C ILE A 17 -8.44 -7.03 17.49
N ASN A 18 -8.24 -5.74 17.66
CA ASN A 18 -7.01 -5.05 17.34
C ASN A 18 -5.90 -5.65 18.25
N MET A 19 -5.21 -6.70 17.79
CA MET A 19 -4.00 -7.20 18.46
C MET A 19 -2.86 -6.19 18.24
N ALA A 20 -2.89 -5.10 18.99
CA ALA A 20 -1.71 -4.27 19.22
C ALA A 20 -0.92 -4.90 20.37
N SER A 21 -0.15 -5.96 20.07
CA SER A 21 1.00 -6.28 20.92
C SER A 21 1.94 -5.07 20.84
N ARG A 22 2.09 -4.33 21.95
CA ARG A 22 3.03 -3.21 22.02
C ARG A 22 4.44 -3.78 21.97
N ALA A 23 4.96 -3.98 20.77
CA ALA A 23 6.35 -4.32 20.56
C ALA A 23 7.24 -3.27 21.27
N PRO A 24 8.33 -3.66 21.94
CA PRO A 24 9.19 -2.70 22.61
C PRO A 24 9.76 -1.71 21.60
N VAL A 25 9.79 -0.43 21.97
CA VAL A 25 10.22 0.70 21.12
C VAL A 25 11.61 0.46 20.48
N ALA A 26 12.48 -0.27 21.18
CA ALA A 26 13.81 -0.67 20.69
C ALA A 26 13.76 -1.64 19.49
N THR A 27 12.85 -2.62 19.49
CA THR A 27 12.64 -3.54 18.35
C THR A 27 12.12 -2.79 17.13
N GLY A 28 11.27 -1.78 17.34
CA GLY A 28 10.79 -0.90 16.26
C GLY A 28 11.91 -0.15 15.55
N ARG A 29 12.88 0.41 16.30
CA ARG A 29 13.98 1.20 15.71
C ARG A 29 14.95 0.36 14.88
N LEU A 30 15.28 -0.85 15.34
CA LEU A 30 16.12 -1.79 14.59
C LEU A 30 15.43 -2.24 13.30
N LEU A 31 14.14 -2.56 13.38
CA LEU A 31 13.35 -2.96 12.21
C LEU A 31 13.24 -1.84 11.17
N LEU A 32 13.07 -0.58 11.60
CA LEU A 32 13.06 0.57 10.69
C LEU A 32 14.41 0.75 9.98
N GLY A 33 15.52 0.57 10.69
CA GLY A 33 16.86 0.60 10.10
C GLY A 33 17.04 -0.48 9.02
N PHE A 34 16.62 -1.71 9.30
CA PHE A 34 16.64 -2.81 8.33
C PHE A 34 15.76 -2.53 7.11
N ARG A 35 14.54 -2.02 7.31
CA ARG A 35 13.62 -1.67 6.21
C ARG A 35 14.20 -0.60 5.29
N LYS A 36 14.81 0.45 5.85
CA LYS A 36 15.48 1.50 5.07
C LYS A 36 16.69 0.97 4.32
N TRP A 37 17.48 0.09 4.93
CA TRP A 37 18.59 -0.57 4.26
C TRP A 37 18.12 -1.42 3.07
N TYR A 38 17.09 -2.25 3.28
CA TYR A 38 16.51 -3.09 2.24
C TYR A 38 15.91 -2.27 1.09
N TYR A 39 15.21 -1.18 1.40
CA TYR A 39 14.67 -0.24 0.40
C TYR A 39 15.76 0.27 -0.57
N ASN A 40 16.91 0.69 -0.03
CA ASN A 40 18.02 1.17 -0.85
C ASN A 40 18.70 0.07 -1.65
N LEU A 41 18.61 -1.19 -1.20
CA LEU A 41 19.17 -2.34 -1.90
C LEU A 41 18.36 -2.72 -3.15
N CYS A 42 17.03 -2.56 -3.10
CA CYS A 42 16.14 -2.88 -4.22
C CYS A 42 16.41 -2.02 -5.49
N GLY A 43 17.02 -0.85 -5.35
CA GLY A 43 17.56 -0.07 -6.48
C GLY A 43 16.54 0.68 -7.34
N PHE A 44 15.24 0.45 -7.17
CA PHE A 44 14.19 1.18 -7.89
C PHE A 44 14.21 2.69 -7.61
N ASN A 45 14.68 3.08 -6.42
CA ASN A 45 14.89 4.48 -6.05
C ASN A 45 15.90 5.19 -6.97
N LYS A 46 16.90 4.48 -7.50
CA LYS A 46 17.90 5.00 -8.44
C LYS A 46 17.34 5.28 -9.84
N LEU A 47 16.19 4.67 -10.15
CA LEU A 47 15.42 4.91 -11.37
C LEU A 47 14.28 5.94 -11.15
N GLY A 48 14.17 6.48 -9.93
CA GLY A 48 13.14 7.46 -9.58
C GLY A 48 11.74 6.86 -9.60
N LEU A 49 11.63 5.56 -9.37
CA LEU A 49 10.35 4.86 -9.17
C LEU A 49 9.92 4.97 -7.70
N MET A 50 8.62 4.88 -7.49
CA MET A 50 8.01 4.66 -6.17
C MET A 50 7.76 3.17 -5.97
N ARG A 51 7.58 2.72 -4.72
CA ARG A 51 7.36 1.29 -4.42
C ARG A 51 6.14 0.72 -5.15
N ASP A 52 5.05 1.48 -5.18
CA ASP A 52 3.80 1.04 -5.83
C ASP A 52 3.94 0.92 -7.36
N ASP A 53 4.96 1.56 -7.96
CA ASP A 53 5.26 1.40 -9.39
C ASP A 53 5.87 0.02 -9.72
N THR A 54 6.41 -0.68 -8.72
CA THR A 54 7.09 -1.98 -8.90
C THR A 54 6.19 -3.19 -8.68
N LEU A 55 4.90 -2.97 -8.35
CA LEU A 55 3.93 -4.05 -8.18
C LEU A 55 3.63 -4.75 -9.52
N TYR A 56 3.42 -6.06 -9.46
CA TYR A 56 2.99 -6.83 -10.61
C TYR A 56 1.53 -6.50 -10.97
N GLU A 57 1.27 -6.16 -12.23
CA GLU A 57 -0.06 -5.75 -12.71
C GLU A 57 -1.00 -6.94 -12.95
N ASP A 58 -1.48 -7.53 -11.85
CA ASP A 58 -2.57 -8.51 -11.86
C ASP A 58 -3.95 -7.85 -12.09
N GLN A 59 -5.03 -8.64 -12.00
CA GLN A 59 -6.39 -8.12 -12.20
C GLN A 59 -6.83 -7.14 -11.11
N ASP A 60 -6.41 -7.36 -9.86
CA ASP A 60 -6.77 -6.50 -8.72
C ASP A 60 -6.03 -5.15 -8.83
N VAL A 61 -4.75 -5.17 -9.21
CA VAL A 61 -3.93 -3.98 -9.48
C VAL A 61 -4.44 -3.19 -10.67
N LYS A 62 -4.87 -3.85 -11.75
CA LYS A 62 -5.48 -3.17 -12.91
C LYS A 62 -6.75 -2.43 -12.53
N GLU A 63 -7.61 -3.04 -11.72
CA GLU A 63 -8.82 -2.38 -11.23
C GLU A 63 -8.49 -1.23 -10.27
N ALA A 64 -7.49 -1.39 -9.40
CA ALA A 64 -7.01 -0.32 -8.54
C ALA A 64 -6.45 0.87 -9.35
N LEU A 65 -5.69 0.61 -10.42
CA LEU A 65 -5.20 1.64 -11.33
C LEU A 65 -6.33 2.36 -12.07
N ARG A 66 -7.43 1.66 -12.40
CA ARG A 66 -8.61 2.26 -13.03
C ARG A 66 -9.34 3.24 -12.10
N ARG A 67 -9.27 3.03 -10.78
CA ARG A 67 -9.89 3.89 -9.75
C ARG A 67 -9.03 5.10 -9.38
N LEU A 68 -7.75 5.08 -9.75
CA LEU A 68 -6.79 6.13 -9.43
C LEU A 68 -7.16 7.44 -10.16
N PRO A 69 -7.02 8.63 -9.51
CA PRO A 69 -7.26 9.89 -10.20
C PRO A 69 -6.26 10.11 -11.33
N GLU A 70 -6.70 10.78 -12.39
CA GLU A 70 -5.96 10.92 -13.65
C GLU A 70 -4.56 11.52 -13.46
N HIS A 71 -4.41 12.55 -12.62
CA HIS A 71 -3.12 13.17 -12.36
C HIS A 71 -2.09 12.17 -11.78
N ALA A 72 -2.49 11.36 -10.79
CA ALA A 72 -1.61 10.39 -10.16
C ALA A 72 -1.26 9.24 -11.12
N TYR A 73 -2.20 8.86 -12.00
CA TYR A 73 -1.96 7.89 -13.06
C TYR A 73 -0.93 8.42 -14.09
N ASN A 74 -1.07 9.67 -14.50
CA ASN A 74 -0.13 10.32 -15.42
C ASN A 74 1.27 10.44 -14.81
N ASP A 75 1.36 10.81 -13.52
CA ASP A 75 2.63 10.87 -12.79
C ASP A 75 3.30 9.49 -12.70
N ARG A 76 2.52 8.43 -12.44
CA ARG A 76 2.99 7.04 -12.50
C ARG A 76 3.56 6.71 -13.88
N MET A 77 2.83 7.04 -14.95
CA MET A 77 3.29 6.78 -16.31
C MET A 77 4.55 7.54 -16.68
N PHE A 78 4.69 8.77 -16.21
CA PHE A 78 5.92 9.52 -16.40
C PHE A 78 7.11 8.83 -15.72
N ARG A 79 6.97 8.41 -14.45
CA ARG A 79 8.03 7.71 -13.71
C ARG A 79 8.43 6.39 -14.39
N ILE A 80 7.45 5.59 -14.82
CA ILE A 80 7.70 4.30 -15.49
C ILE A 80 8.39 4.53 -16.84
N LYS A 81 7.92 5.46 -17.67
CA LYS A 81 8.57 5.78 -18.95
C LYS A 81 10.01 6.23 -18.76
N ARG A 82 10.26 7.09 -17.78
CA ARG A 82 11.62 7.53 -17.42
C ARG A 82 12.49 6.37 -16.98
N ALA A 83 11.98 5.49 -16.11
CA ALA A 83 12.72 4.33 -15.64
C ALA A 83 13.04 3.34 -16.79
N LEU A 84 12.11 3.14 -17.72
CA LEU A 84 12.33 2.33 -18.92
C LEU A 84 13.42 2.92 -19.81
N ASP A 85 13.39 4.23 -20.08
CA ASP A 85 14.42 4.92 -20.87
C ASP A 85 15.82 4.79 -20.24
N LEU A 86 15.91 5.00 -18.92
CA LEU A 86 17.15 4.82 -18.16
C LEU A 86 17.64 3.37 -18.19
N SER A 87 16.72 2.41 -18.03
CA SER A 87 17.03 0.98 -18.10
C SER A 87 17.54 0.59 -19.49
N MET A 88 16.94 1.10 -20.56
CA MET A 88 17.40 0.86 -21.93
C MET A 88 18.82 1.41 -22.15
N LYS A 89 19.12 2.58 -21.57
CA LYS A 89 20.44 3.20 -21.64
C LYS A 89 21.46 2.61 -20.67
N GLN A 90 21.04 1.70 -19.78
CA GLN A 90 21.85 1.20 -18.65
C GLN A 90 22.43 2.34 -17.80
N GLN A 91 21.64 3.40 -17.61
CA GLN A 91 21.99 4.59 -16.85
C GLN A 91 21.13 4.69 -15.59
N ILE A 92 21.61 5.46 -14.62
CA ILE A 92 20.90 5.76 -13.37
C ILE A 92 20.70 7.26 -13.26
N LEU A 93 19.69 7.69 -12.48
CA LEU A 93 19.50 9.10 -12.20
C LEU A 93 20.66 9.66 -11.36
N PRO A 94 20.92 10.98 -11.47
CA PRO A 94 21.69 11.71 -10.48
C PRO A 94 21.15 11.50 -9.05
N LYS A 95 22.04 11.44 -8.06
CA LYS A 95 21.72 11.03 -6.68
C LYS A 95 20.72 11.96 -5.97
N ASP A 96 20.71 13.22 -6.36
CA ASP A 96 19.76 14.26 -5.92
C ASP A 96 18.32 14.00 -6.37
N GLN A 97 18.14 13.24 -7.46
CA GLN A 97 16.82 12.92 -8.04
C GLN A 97 16.30 11.54 -7.62
N TRP A 98 17.01 10.83 -6.73
CA TRP A 98 16.56 9.52 -6.25
C TRP A 98 15.38 9.68 -5.30
N THR A 99 14.39 8.80 -5.45
CA THR A 99 13.24 8.74 -4.54
C THR A 99 13.73 8.46 -3.13
N LYS A 100 13.49 9.39 -2.20
CA LYS A 100 13.86 9.19 -0.79
C LYS A 100 12.85 8.28 -0.12
N TYR A 101 13.31 7.53 0.88
CA TYR A 101 12.45 6.64 1.67
C TYR A 101 11.25 7.37 2.30
N ASP A 102 11.47 8.61 2.76
CA ASP A 102 10.45 9.40 3.44
C ASP A 102 9.45 10.05 2.45
N GLU A 103 9.80 10.11 1.15
CA GLU A 103 8.98 10.67 0.07
C GLU A 103 8.19 9.57 -0.69
N ASP A 104 8.47 8.29 -0.42
CA ASP A 104 7.81 7.14 -1.04
C ASP A 104 6.40 6.93 -0.47
N VAL A 105 5.44 7.66 -1.02
CA VAL A 105 4.02 7.56 -0.69
C VAL A 105 3.38 6.34 -1.34
N GLN A 106 2.61 5.59 -0.55
CA GLN A 106 1.85 4.40 -0.98
C GLN A 106 0.54 4.80 -1.67
N TYR A 107 0.64 5.41 -2.85
CA TYR A 107 -0.51 6.03 -3.52
C TYR A 107 -1.55 5.03 -4.07
N LEU A 108 -1.14 3.79 -4.39
CA LEU A 108 -1.99 2.76 -4.98
C LEU A 108 -2.54 1.78 -3.93
N THR A 109 -1.78 1.58 -2.84
CA THR A 109 -2.10 0.62 -1.78
C THR A 109 -3.53 0.75 -1.23
N PRO A 110 -4.07 1.97 -0.95
CA PRO A 110 -5.45 2.11 -0.46
C PRO A 110 -6.51 1.58 -1.43
N TYR A 111 -6.35 1.87 -2.73
CA TYR A 111 -7.27 1.39 -3.77
C TYR A 111 -7.16 -0.12 -3.97
N LEU A 112 -5.95 -0.67 -3.87
CA LEU A 112 -5.73 -2.11 -3.98
C LEU A 112 -6.38 -2.87 -2.82
N ASP A 113 -6.24 -2.36 -1.59
CA ASP A 113 -6.86 -2.97 -0.40
C ASP A 113 -8.39 -2.98 -0.51
N GLU A 114 -9.00 -1.93 -1.08
CA GLU A 114 -10.44 -1.90 -1.36
C GLU A 114 -10.86 -2.97 -2.37
N VAL A 115 -10.16 -3.08 -3.50
CA VAL A 115 -10.45 -4.08 -4.54
C VAL A 115 -10.32 -5.51 -4.01
N VAL A 116 -9.24 -5.79 -3.28
CA VAL A 116 -9.01 -7.11 -2.68
C VAL A 116 -10.08 -7.44 -1.65
N ARG A 117 -10.53 -6.45 -0.86
CA ARG A 117 -11.62 -6.62 0.10
C ARG A 117 -12.93 -6.95 -0.60
N GLU A 118 -13.33 -6.20 -1.62
CA GLU A 118 -14.54 -6.46 -2.42
C GLU A 118 -14.52 -7.85 -3.07
N ARG A 119 -13.36 -8.27 -3.60
CA ARG A 119 -13.20 -9.60 -4.18
C ARG A 119 -13.40 -10.70 -3.13
N LYS A 120 -12.77 -10.58 -1.97
CA LYS A 120 -12.91 -11.53 -0.86
C LYS A 120 -14.35 -11.61 -0.36
N GLU A 121 -15.02 -10.46 -0.18
CA GLU A 121 -16.43 -10.41 0.22
C GLU A 121 -17.33 -11.16 -0.80
N ARG A 122 -17.07 -10.99 -2.11
CA ARG A 122 -17.79 -11.73 -3.16
C ARG A 122 -17.49 -13.24 -3.12
N GLU A 123 -16.24 -13.63 -2.93
CA GLU A 123 -15.86 -15.04 -2.82
C GLU A 123 -16.49 -15.71 -1.60
N GLU A 124 -16.57 -15.01 -0.46
CA GLU A 124 -17.23 -15.50 0.75
C GLU A 124 -18.74 -15.62 0.57
N TRP A 125 -19.36 -14.65 -0.11
CA TRP A 125 -20.79 -14.71 -0.46
C TRP A 125 -21.12 -15.90 -1.36
N MET A 126 -20.30 -16.17 -2.38
CA MET A 126 -20.54 -17.26 -3.34
C MET A 126 -20.24 -18.66 -2.76
N LYS A 127 -19.46 -18.75 -1.68
CA LYS A 127 -19.19 -20.01 -0.97
C LYS A 127 -20.33 -20.40 -0.02
N LYS A 128 -21.22 -19.46 0.30
CA LYS A 128 -22.36 -19.66 1.20
C LYS A 128 -23.61 -20.03 0.41
#